data_AF-A0A673ZQ68-F1
#
_entry.id   AF-A0A673ZQ68-F1
#
_cell.length_a   1.000
_cell.length_b   1.000
_cell.length_c   1.000
_cell.angle_alpha   90.00
_cell.angle_beta   90.00
_cell.angle_gamma   90.00
#
_symmetry.space_group_name_H-M   'P 1'
#
loop_
_entity.id
_entity.type
_entity.pdbx_description
1 polymer ?
#
loop_
_entity_poly.entity_id
_entity_poly.type
_entity_poly.pdbx_seq_one_letter_code
_entity_poly.pdbx_strand_id
1 'polypeptide(L)'
;MKRFGFNEHHQNEAINYMRFARSKRIIRLKTIDSCFEDLKDSRLVEETFTVDEVRDMLDGLQLVVRGEVETELINTAHTNVLLLRQLFSQAEKFYLRLQTDISELENRELLEQVAEFENTEFKNPNKTNQEISKPKLAPLNEGGVSELLNKEISRLQEENNKLKGRLRTLETQAMGALDEKTRAERALKDLQKVKGEQQMATRSQEITSLEDTVAALQEDYQKSLSVNAASQRDLQDNLVSAKHDLLRVQEQLSLAEKELDRKFQQTSAYRNMKEILTKKNEQIKDIRKRLSKYESDE
;
A
#
# COMPACT_ATOMS: atom_id res chain seq x y z
N MET A 1 5.86 -51.16 34.99
CA MET A 1 6.74 -51.54 33.87
C MET A 1 7.62 -50.34 33.59
N LYS A 2 8.90 -50.35 33.99
CA LYS A 2 9.79 -49.22 33.69
C LYS A 2 9.97 -49.21 32.16
N ARG A 3 9.33 -48.27 31.48
CA ARG A 3 9.50 -48.05 30.03
C ARG A 3 10.76 -47.21 29.87
N PHE A 4 11.62 -47.54 28.91
CA PHE A 4 12.80 -46.73 28.51
C PHE A 4 12.44 -45.34 27.95
N GLY A 5 11.24 -44.82 28.22
CA GLY A 5 10.70 -43.64 27.55
C GLY A 5 10.32 -43.88 26.08
N PHE A 6 10.46 -45.11 25.57
CA PHE A 6 10.12 -45.47 24.20
C PHE A 6 8.61 -45.60 23.99
N ASN A 7 8.19 -45.34 22.75
CA ASN A 7 6.87 -45.74 22.29
C ASN A 7 6.79 -47.28 22.19
N GLU A 8 5.57 -47.83 22.12
CA GLU A 8 5.36 -49.29 22.15
C GLU A 8 6.06 -50.01 20.98
N HIS A 9 6.07 -49.39 19.80
CA HIS A 9 6.76 -49.92 18.63
C HIS A 9 8.28 -50.04 18.86
N HIS A 10 8.93 -48.96 19.29
CA HIS A 10 10.37 -48.92 19.58
C HIS A 10 10.74 -49.82 20.77
N GLN A 11 9.84 -49.95 21.75
CA GLN A 11 10.02 -50.90 22.84
C GLN A 11 10.03 -52.35 22.33
N ASN A 12 9.13 -52.71 21.42
CA ASN A 12 9.10 -54.04 20.80
C ASN A 12 10.35 -54.30 19.95
N GLU A 13 10.81 -53.32 19.18
CA GLU A 13 12.05 -53.44 18.40
C GLU A 13 13.28 -53.63 19.30
N ALA A 14 13.37 -52.91 20.42
CA ALA A 14 14.44 -53.10 21.41
C ALA A 14 14.40 -54.52 22.02
N ILE A 15 13.20 -55.03 22.35
CA ILE A 15 13.03 -56.41 22.84
C ILE A 15 13.47 -57.44 21.80
N ASN A 16 13.12 -57.25 20.53
CA ASN A 16 13.52 -58.13 19.43
C ASN A 16 15.05 -58.20 19.29
N TYR A 17 15.70 -57.03 19.33
CA TYR A 17 17.16 -56.96 19.29
C TYR A 17 17.79 -57.63 20.53
N MET A 18 17.26 -57.41 21.73
CA MET A 18 17.73 -58.08 22.95
C MET A 18 17.59 -59.61 22.87
N ARG A 19 16.49 -60.14 22.30
CA ARG A 19 16.32 -61.58 22.05
C ARG A 19 17.39 -62.11 21.11
N PHE A 20 17.64 -61.40 20.01
CA PHE A 20 18.68 -61.74 19.05
C PHE A 20 20.06 -61.76 19.71
N ALA A 21 20.42 -60.71 20.45
CA ALA A 21 21.71 -60.60 21.14
C ALA A 21 21.89 -61.71 22.19
N ARG A 22 20.84 -62.04 22.95
CA ARG A 22 20.86 -63.14 23.92
C ARG A 22 21.04 -64.50 23.25
N SER A 23 20.32 -64.76 22.15
CA SER A 23 20.47 -66.00 21.39
C SER A 23 21.89 -66.16 20.84
N LYS A 24 22.45 -65.09 20.27
CA LYS A 24 23.86 -65.05 19.84
C LYS A 24 24.80 -65.35 21.00
N ARG A 25 24.66 -64.67 22.14
CA ARG A 25 25.46 -64.91 23.35
C ARG A 25 25.48 -66.39 23.75
N ILE A 26 24.33 -67.06 23.76
CA ILE A 26 24.22 -68.49 24.09
C ILE A 26 24.98 -69.36 23.10
N ILE A 27 24.86 -69.08 21.80
CA ILE A 27 25.59 -69.83 20.76
C ILE A 27 27.10 -69.67 20.95
N ARG A 28 27.56 -68.46 21.28
CA ARG A 28 28.99 -68.19 21.48
C ARG A 28 29.57 -68.84 22.71
N LEU A 29 28.83 -68.86 23.82
CA LEU A 29 29.24 -69.63 25.00
C LEU A 29 29.39 -71.11 24.66
N LYS A 30 28.46 -71.69 23.88
CA LYS A 30 28.59 -73.07 23.41
C LYS A 30 29.81 -73.28 22.51
N THR A 31 30.13 -72.35 21.62
CA THR A 31 31.34 -72.43 20.78
C THR A 31 32.60 -72.45 21.65
N ILE A 32 32.66 -71.61 22.68
CA ILE A 32 33.77 -71.62 23.64
C ILE A 32 33.83 -72.96 24.35
N ASP A 33 32.71 -73.44 24.91
CA ASP A 33 32.65 -74.75 25.59
C ASP A 33 33.14 -75.88 24.67
N SER A 34 32.73 -75.87 23.40
CA SER A 34 33.21 -76.82 22.39
C SER A 34 34.72 -76.76 22.20
N CYS A 35 35.38 -75.60 22.21
CA CYS A 35 36.85 -75.54 22.14
C CYS A 35 37.53 -76.27 23.30
N PHE A 36 36.95 -76.22 24.50
CA PHE A 36 37.48 -76.94 25.66
C PHE A 36 37.22 -78.44 25.57
N GLU A 37 36.04 -78.85 25.13
CA GLU A 37 35.73 -80.28 24.91
C GLU A 37 36.59 -80.87 23.79
N ASP A 38 36.78 -80.15 22.68
CA ASP A 38 37.65 -80.56 21.57
C ASP A 38 39.10 -80.78 22.05
N LEU A 39 39.61 -79.93 22.95
CA LEU A 39 40.94 -80.14 23.55
C LEU A 39 40.97 -81.39 24.45
N LYS A 40 39.95 -81.58 25.29
CA LYS A 40 39.87 -82.75 26.17
C LYS A 40 39.84 -84.04 25.36
N ASP A 41 39.02 -84.09 24.32
CA ASP A 41 38.83 -85.27 23.49
C ASP A 41 40.01 -85.56 22.56
N SER A 42 40.76 -84.53 22.13
CA SER A 42 41.86 -84.69 21.17
C SER A 42 43.25 -84.77 21.79
N ARG A 43 43.51 -84.03 22.87
CA ARG A 43 44.85 -83.91 23.48
C ARG A 43 44.93 -84.45 24.91
N LEU A 44 43.84 -84.46 25.66
CA LEU A 44 43.81 -84.95 27.05
C LEU A 44 43.40 -86.44 27.15
N VAL A 45 44.05 -87.29 26.36
CA VAL A 45 43.73 -88.74 26.26
C VAL A 45 44.68 -89.65 27.04
N GLU A 46 45.84 -89.15 27.45
CA GLU A 46 46.87 -89.92 28.15
C GLU A 46 46.70 -89.86 29.69
N GLU A 47 47.16 -90.88 30.40
CA GLU A 47 47.07 -90.94 31.88
C GLU A 47 48.12 -90.07 32.59
N THR A 48 49.24 -89.75 31.92
CA THR A 48 50.35 -88.99 32.49
C THR A 48 50.85 -87.94 31.50
N PHE A 49 51.03 -86.71 31.96
CA PHE A 49 51.58 -85.60 31.17
C PHE A 49 52.77 -84.96 31.86
N THR A 50 53.72 -84.49 31.06
CA THR A 50 54.77 -83.60 31.53
C THR A 50 54.26 -82.17 31.68
N VAL A 51 54.94 -81.37 32.50
CA VAL A 51 54.56 -79.96 32.73
C VAL A 51 54.61 -79.15 31.43
N ASP A 52 55.56 -79.43 30.55
CA ASP A 52 55.73 -78.69 29.30
C ASP A 52 54.63 -79.03 28.28
N GLU A 53 54.19 -80.28 28.21
CA GLU A 53 53.03 -80.69 27.40
C GLU A 53 51.73 -80.02 27.88
N VAL A 54 51.51 -79.97 29.20
CA VAL A 54 50.33 -79.30 29.76
C VAL A 54 50.37 -77.79 29.47
N ARG A 55 51.53 -77.15 29.56
CA ARG A 55 51.69 -75.73 29.20
C ARG A 55 51.37 -75.48 27.73
N ASP A 56 51.93 -76.29 26.83
CA ASP A 56 51.66 -76.18 25.39
C ASP A 56 50.17 -76.39 25.06
N MET A 57 49.51 -77.35 25.71
CA MET A 57 48.06 -77.55 25.58
C MET A 57 47.25 -76.33 26.01
N LEU A 58 47.60 -75.73 27.15
CA LEU A 58 46.92 -74.54 27.68
C LEU A 58 47.17 -73.30 26.81
N ASP A 59 48.40 -73.10 26.33
CA ASP A 59 48.75 -71.99 25.45
C ASP A 59 48.03 -72.10 24.10
N GLY A 60 47.94 -73.32 23.54
CA GLY A 60 47.18 -73.59 22.33
C GLY A 60 45.67 -73.31 22.50
N LEU A 61 45.09 -73.78 23.61
CA LEU A 61 43.69 -73.50 23.94
C LEU A 61 43.43 -72.01 24.13
N GLN A 62 44.32 -71.31 24.83
CA GLN A 62 44.22 -69.87 25.03
C GLN A 62 44.21 -69.13 23.69
N LEU A 63 45.07 -69.52 22.74
CA LEU A 63 45.13 -68.90 21.42
C LEU A 63 43.81 -69.09 20.66
N VAL A 64 43.27 -70.30 20.64
CA VAL A 64 42.00 -70.62 19.97
C VAL A 64 40.83 -69.85 20.59
N VAL A 65 40.67 -69.93 21.91
CA VAL A 65 39.59 -69.24 22.64
C VAL A 65 39.70 -67.72 22.46
N ARG A 66 40.91 -67.16 22.50
CA ARG A 66 41.14 -65.74 22.25
C ARG A 66 40.71 -65.35 20.84
N GLY A 67 41.03 -66.16 19.83
CA GLY A 67 40.63 -65.92 18.44
C GLY A 67 39.11 -65.92 18.25
N GLU A 68 38.41 -66.88 18.89
CA GLU A 68 36.94 -66.94 18.87
C GLU A 68 36.30 -65.73 19.55
N VAL A 69 36.80 -65.33 20.73
CA VAL A 69 36.30 -64.16 21.46
C VAL A 69 36.55 -62.87 20.67
N GLU A 70 37.76 -62.68 20.13
CA GLU A 70 38.09 -61.50 19.33
C GLU A 70 37.20 -61.37 18.09
N THR A 71 37.04 -62.48 17.35
CA THR A 71 36.16 -62.53 16.18
C THR A 71 34.72 -62.15 16.55
N GLU A 72 34.23 -62.60 17.70
CA GLU A 72 32.87 -62.26 18.13
C GLU A 72 32.72 -60.81 18.60
N LEU A 73 33.70 -60.25 19.30
CA LEU A 73 33.68 -58.85 19.68
C LEU A 73 33.64 -57.93 18.45
N ILE A 74 34.43 -58.26 17.42
CA ILE A 74 34.41 -57.57 16.13
C ILE A 74 33.02 -57.70 15.47
N ASN A 75 32.47 -58.91 15.42
CA ASN A 75 31.15 -59.15 14.84
C ASN A 75 30.03 -58.40 15.58
N THR A 76 30.14 -58.25 16.90
CA THR A 76 29.20 -57.48 17.72
C THR A 76 29.24 -56.00 17.33
N ALA A 77 30.44 -55.42 17.20
CA ALA A 77 30.60 -54.05 16.73
C ALA A 77 30.01 -53.85 15.32
N HIS A 78 30.32 -54.73 14.37
CA HIS A 78 29.78 -54.69 13.01
C HIS A 78 28.25 -54.80 12.99
N THR A 79 27.68 -55.70 13.79
CA THR A 79 26.23 -55.88 13.90
C THR A 79 25.56 -54.61 14.44
N ASN A 80 26.17 -53.94 15.43
CA ASN A 80 25.64 -52.71 15.99
C ASN A 80 25.71 -51.55 15.00
N VAL A 81 26.80 -51.45 14.23
CA VAL A 81 26.92 -50.47 13.13
C VAL A 81 25.87 -50.70 12.05
N LEU A 82 25.55 -51.96 11.72
CA LEU A 82 24.49 -52.28 10.77
C LEU A 82 23.11 -51.88 11.30
N LEU A 83 22.84 -52.08 12.59
CA LEU A 83 21.62 -51.60 13.24
C LEU A 83 21.52 -50.07 13.16
N LEU A 84 22.60 -49.35 13.51
CA LEU A 84 22.65 -47.89 13.41
C LEU A 84 22.42 -47.41 11.98
N ARG A 85 23.04 -48.05 10.98
CA ARG A 85 22.81 -47.75 9.55
C ARG A 85 21.34 -47.90 9.18
N GLN A 86 20.66 -48.95 9.65
CA GLN A 86 19.24 -49.17 9.39
C GLN A 86 18.36 -48.09 10.05
N LEU A 87 18.70 -47.65 11.25
CA LEU A 87 17.99 -46.58 11.96
C LEU A 87 18.21 -45.22 11.28
N PHE A 88 19.45 -44.89 10.93
CA PHE A 88 19.79 -43.63 10.26
C PHE A 88 19.19 -43.55 8.85
N SER A 89 19.17 -44.63 8.09
CA SER A 89 18.50 -44.65 6.79
C SER A 89 16.99 -44.40 6.88
N GLN A 90 16.34 -44.83 7.96
CA GLN A 90 14.95 -44.48 8.24
C GLN A 90 14.83 -43.00 8.63
N ALA A 91 15.67 -42.52 9.54
CA ALA A 91 15.65 -41.12 10.00
C ALA A 91 15.88 -40.12 8.85
N GLU A 92 16.82 -40.41 7.95
CA GLU A 92 17.13 -39.59 6.77
C GLU A 92 15.95 -39.46 5.81
N LYS A 93 15.17 -40.53 5.61
CA LYS A 93 13.94 -40.48 4.78
C LYS A 93 12.90 -39.52 5.33
N PHE A 94 12.92 -39.29 6.64
CA PHE A 94 12.06 -38.33 7.34
C PHE A 94 12.78 -37.01 7.66
N TYR A 95 13.98 -36.78 7.11
CA TYR A 95 14.79 -35.58 7.31
C TYR A 95 15.12 -35.28 8.78
N LEU A 96 15.20 -36.33 9.61
CA LEU A 96 15.55 -36.22 11.02
C LEU A 96 17.07 -36.30 11.19
N ARG A 97 17.63 -35.37 11.98
CA ARG A 97 19.04 -35.42 12.41
C ARG A 97 19.11 -36.06 13.79
N LEU A 98 19.60 -37.29 13.86
CA LEU A 98 19.82 -38.00 15.11
C LEU A 98 21.24 -37.73 15.61
N GLN A 99 21.38 -37.55 16.92
CA GLN A 99 22.66 -37.41 17.61
C GLN A 99 22.68 -38.43 18.74
N THR A 100 23.80 -39.13 18.90
CA THR A 100 24.02 -40.08 19.98
C THR A 100 25.14 -39.54 20.85
N ASP A 101 24.90 -39.46 22.16
CA ASP A 101 25.97 -39.19 23.12
C ASP A 101 26.71 -40.50 23.43
N ILE A 102 27.94 -40.61 22.92
CA ILE A 102 28.79 -41.78 23.11
C ILE A 102 29.19 -41.92 24.58
N SER A 103 29.23 -40.82 25.33
CA SER A 103 29.63 -40.79 26.75
C SER A 103 28.65 -41.56 27.64
N GLU A 104 27.38 -41.69 27.21
CA GLU A 104 26.36 -42.43 27.96
C GLU A 104 26.44 -43.95 27.74
N LEU A 105 27.14 -44.44 26.71
CA LEU A 105 27.19 -45.87 26.39
C LEU A 105 27.93 -46.71 27.46
N GLU A 106 28.83 -46.09 28.21
CA GLU A 106 29.55 -46.71 29.33
C GLU A 106 28.92 -46.40 30.70
N ASN A 107 27.77 -45.71 30.72
CA ASN A 107 27.09 -45.38 31.95
C ASN A 107 26.58 -46.67 32.62
N ARG A 108 27.22 -47.03 33.74
CA ARG A 108 26.92 -48.23 34.51
C ARG A 108 25.46 -48.30 34.98
N GLU A 109 24.86 -47.17 35.34
CA GLU A 109 23.47 -47.13 35.79
C GLU A 109 22.52 -47.45 34.63
N LEU A 110 22.75 -46.88 33.44
CA LEU A 110 21.94 -47.16 32.25
C LEU A 110 22.10 -48.62 31.81
N LEU A 111 23.31 -49.16 31.86
CA LEU A 111 23.58 -50.58 31.57
C LEU A 111 22.88 -51.50 32.57
N GLU A 112 22.87 -51.16 33.85
CA GLU A 112 22.17 -51.93 34.88
C GLU A 112 20.66 -51.89 34.69
N GLN A 113 20.08 -50.74 34.31
CA GLN A 113 18.66 -50.64 33.94
C GLN A 113 18.31 -51.53 32.74
N VAL A 114 19.19 -51.60 31.74
CA VAL A 114 19.05 -52.52 30.59
C VAL A 114 19.13 -53.98 31.03
N ALA A 115 20.05 -54.32 31.92
CA ALA A 115 20.19 -55.67 32.46
C ALA A 115 18.99 -56.09 33.31
N GLU A 116 18.45 -55.20 34.16
CA GLU A 116 17.22 -55.42 34.91
C GLU A 116 16.05 -55.69 33.95
N PHE A 117 15.93 -54.87 32.90
CA PHE A 117 14.88 -55.01 31.90
C PHE A 117 14.97 -56.37 31.17
N GLU A 118 16.15 -56.72 30.66
CA GLU A 118 16.42 -58.03 30.04
C GLU A 118 15.96 -59.16 30.98
N ASN A 119 16.36 -59.11 32.26
CA ASN A 119 15.96 -60.11 33.24
C ASN A 119 14.45 -60.17 33.48
N THR A 120 13.76 -59.04 33.59
CA THR A 120 12.32 -59.01 33.85
C THR A 120 11.48 -59.51 32.69
N GLU A 121 11.84 -59.17 31.44
CA GLU A 121 11.12 -59.58 30.25
C GLU A 121 11.34 -61.06 29.91
N PHE A 122 12.52 -61.61 30.25
CA PHE A 122 12.87 -62.98 29.90
C PHE A 122 12.69 -64.02 31.02
N LYS A 123 12.40 -63.60 32.27
CA LYS A 123 12.06 -64.51 33.38
C LYS A 123 10.59 -64.94 33.40
N ASN A 124 9.72 -64.33 32.59
CA ASN A 124 8.30 -64.69 32.49
C ASN A 124 8.03 -65.53 31.22
N PRO A 125 8.15 -66.88 31.27
CA PRO A 125 7.97 -67.74 30.09
C PRO A 125 6.53 -67.75 29.55
N ASN A 126 5.54 -67.28 30.32
CA ASN A 126 4.12 -67.33 29.97
C ASN A 126 3.66 -66.33 28.90
N LYS A 127 4.55 -65.49 28.35
CA LYS A 127 4.22 -64.61 27.20
C LYS A 127 4.78 -65.09 25.86
N THR A 128 5.47 -66.24 25.82
CA THR A 128 6.35 -66.60 24.69
C THR A 128 5.78 -67.63 23.71
N ASN A 129 4.55 -68.11 23.87
CA ASN A 129 3.92 -69.08 22.96
C ASN A 129 3.08 -68.43 21.85
N GLN A 130 3.51 -67.29 21.30
CA GLN A 130 3.05 -66.89 19.96
C GLN A 130 4.17 -67.17 18.97
N GLU A 131 3.83 -68.08 18.07
CA GLU A 131 4.62 -68.74 17.03
C GLU A 131 5.80 -67.93 16.48
N ILE A 132 6.91 -68.65 16.35
CA ILE A 132 8.02 -68.38 15.44
C ILE A 132 7.48 -68.53 14.01
N SER A 133 6.62 -67.63 13.58
CA SER A 133 6.40 -67.34 12.17
C SER A 133 7.32 -66.19 11.83
N LYS A 134 8.27 -66.44 10.92
CA LYS A 134 9.17 -65.41 10.36
C LYS A 134 8.32 -64.15 10.12
N PRO A 135 8.63 -63.00 10.73
CA PRO A 135 8.07 -61.76 10.22
C PRO A 135 8.75 -61.55 8.88
N LYS A 136 8.14 -62.08 7.81
CA LYS A 136 8.15 -61.36 6.53
C LYS A 136 7.79 -59.94 6.91
N LEU A 137 8.59 -58.98 6.48
CA LEU A 137 8.31 -57.55 6.59
C LEU A 137 6.84 -57.32 6.24
N ALA A 138 5.99 -57.34 7.26
CA ALA A 138 4.64 -56.90 7.16
C ALA A 138 4.77 -55.38 7.10
N PRO A 139 4.06 -54.70 6.19
CA PRO A 139 3.98 -53.26 6.26
C PRO A 139 3.60 -52.93 7.70
N LEU A 140 4.42 -52.10 8.36
CA LEU A 140 4.09 -51.59 9.67
C LEU A 140 2.65 -51.11 9.56
N ASN A 141 1.79 -51.74 10.34
CA ASN A 141 0.37 -51.53 10.41
C ASN A 141 0.06 -50.06 10.12
N GLU A 142 -0.88 -49.82 9.21
CA GLU A 142 -1.43 -48.53 8.78
C GLU A 142 -2.13 -47.77 9.94
N GLY A 143 -1.59 -47.85 11.16
CA GLY A 143 -2.10 -47.25 12.38
C GLY A 143 -1.12 -46.24 12.97
N GLY A 144 0.19 -46.46 12.96
CA GLY A 144 1.14 -45.50 13.56
C GLY A 144 1.37 -44.26 12.68
N VAL A 145 1.78 -44.50 11.43
CA VAL A 145 1.91 -43.44 10.42
C VAL A 145 0.54 -42.88 10.06
N SER A 146 -0.49 -43.72 9.99
CA SER A 146 -1.86 -43.28 9.71
C SER A 146 -2.47 -42.51 10.86
N GLU A 147 -2.22 -42.80 12.13
CA GLU A 147 -2.66 -41.97 13.25
C GLU A 147 -1.94 -40.63 13.28
N LEU A 148 -0.63 -40.61 13.00
CA LEU A 148 0.12 -39.36 12.84
C LEU A 148 -0.37 -38.57 11.63
N LEU A 149 -0.63 -39.23 10.51
CA LEU A 149 -1.24 -38.62 9.33
C LEU A 149 -2.66 -38.16 9.62
N ASN A 150 -3.46 -38.91 10.36
CA ASN A 150 -4.85 -38.57 10.70
C ASN A 150 -4.89 -37.42 11.69
N LYS A 151 -3.93 -37.33 12.62
CA LYS A 151 -3.74 -36.16 13.48
C LYS A 151 -3.30 -34.94 12.68
N GLU A 152 -2.37 -35.11 11.75
CA GLU A 152 -1.92 -34.03 10.88
C GLU A 152 -3.01 -33.59 9.90
N ILE A 153 -3.78 -34.53 9.33
CA ILE A 153 -4.95 -34.28 8.50
C ILE A 153 -6.01 -33.56 9.32
N SER A 154 -6.27 -33.99 10.55
CA SER A 154 -7.25 -33.34 11.43
C SER A 154 -6.82 -31.92 11.78
N ARG A 155 -5.54 -31.70 12.09
CA ARG A 155 -4.95 -30.37 12.32
C ARG A 155 -5.06 -29.48 11.07
N LEU A 156 -4.67 -30.00 9.91
CA LEU A 156 -4.75 -29.29 8.64
C LEU A 156 -6.20 -29.02 8.21
N GLN A 157 -7.14 -29.90 8.53
CA GLN A 157 -8.57 -29.70 8.32
C GLN A 157 -9.14 -28.63 9.24
N GLU A 158 -8.75 -28.62 10.52
CA GLU A 158 -9.13 -27.58 11.48
C GLU A 158 -8.58 -26.21 11.05
N GLU A 159 -7.31 -26.16 10.66
CA GLU A 159 -6.67 -24.96 10.14
C GLU A 159 -7.32 -24.50 8.83
N ASN A 160 -7.62 -25.41 7.90
CA ASN A 160 -8.38 -25.09 6.70
C ASN A 160 -9.77 -24.55 7.01
N ASN A 161 -10.48 -25.14 7.96
CA ASN A 161 -11.81 -24.68 8.36
C ASN A 161 -11.73 -23.28 8.99
N LYS A 162 -10.71 -23.02 9.81
CA LYS A 162 -10.45 -21.70 10.39
C LYS A 162 -10.10 -20.67 9.32
N LEU A 163 -9.27 -21.03 8.34
CA LEU A 163 -8.92 -20.18 7.20
C LEU A 163 -10.14 -19.91 6.31
N LYS A 164 -10.95 -20.93 5.99
CA LYS A 164 -12.22 -20.78 5.26
C LYS A 164 -13.20 -19.88 6.02
N GLY A 165 -13.29 -20.01 7.35
CA GLY A 165 -14.11 -19.15 8.20
C GLY A 165 -13.65 -17.69 8.16
N ARG A 166 -12.34 -17.45 8.29
CA ARG A 166 -11.74 -16.11 8.12
C ARG A 166 -11.98 -15.55 6.73
N LEU A 167 -11.83 -16.36 5.70
CA LEU A 167 -12.02 -15.97 4.31
C LEU A 167 -13.47 -15.57 4.05
N ARG A 168 -14.46 -16.36 4.51
CA ARG A 168 -15.89 -15.98 4.46
C ARG A 168 -16.19 -14.68 5.21
N THR A 169 -15.55 -14.47 6.36
CA THR A 169 -15.72 -13.23 7.15
C THR A 169 -15.17 -12.03 6.38
N LEU A 170 -13.98 -12.15 5.81
CA LEU A 170 -13.36 -11.11 4.97
C LEU A 170 -14.16 -10.85 3.69
N GLU A 171 -14.66 -11.90 3.03
CA GLU A 171 -15.55 -11.77 1.87
C GLU A 171 -16.83 -11.01 2.22
N THR A 172 -17.47 -11.36 3.35
CA THR A 172 -18.67 -10.64 3.83
C THR A 172 -18.37 -9.17 4.12
N GLN A 173 -17.24 -8.89 4.76
CA GLN A 173 -16.80 -7.51 5.03
C GLN A 173 -16.50 -6.74 3.74
N ALA A 174 -15.82 -7.36 2.78
CA ALA A 174 -15.50 -6.75 1.49
C ALA A 174 -16.76 -6.46 0.67
N MET A 175 -17.73 -7.38 0.66
CA MET A 175 -19.03 -7.16 0.04
C MET A 175 -19.80 -6.01 0.71
N GLY A 176 -19.83 -5.99 2.05
CA GLY A 176 -20.45 -4.89 2.80
C GLY A 176 -19.83 -3.53 2.49
N ALA A 177 -18.49 -3.45 2.47
CA ALA A 177 -17.77 -2.24 2.11
C ALA A 177 -18.02 -1.80 0.65
N LEU A 178 -18.20 -2.75 -0.27
CA LEU A 178 -18.53 -2.46 -1.67
C LEU A 178 -19.96 -1.91 -1.81
N ASP A 179 -20.92 -2.46 -1.07
CA ASP A 179 -22.30 -1.96 -1.01
C ASP A 179 -22.36 -0.55 -0.41
N GLU A 180 -21.60 -0.31 0.67
CA GLU A 180 -21.48 1.03 1.26
C GLU A 180 -20.85 2.02 0.29
N LYS A 181 -19.75 1.64 -0.37
CA LYS A 181 -19.11 2.45 -1.41
C LYS A 181 -20.09 2.82 -2.53
N THR A 182 -20.82 1.83 -3.06
CA THR A 182 -21.78 2.10 -4.16
C THR A 182 -22.96 2.96 -3.72
N ARG A 183 -23.43 2.82 -2.47
CA ARG A 183 -24.44 3.74 -1.90
C ARG A 183 -23.89 5.16 -1.77
N ALA A 184 -22.68 5.31 -1.25
CA ALA A 184 -22.02 6.61 -1.10
C ALA A 184 -21.78 7.29 -2.47
N GLU A 185 -21.35 6.53 -3.48
CA GLU A 185 -21.17 7.05 -4.85
C GLU A 185 -22.49 7.54 -5.47
N ARG A 186 -23.60 6.82 -5.27
CA ARG A 186 -24.92 7.27 -5.72
C ARG A 186 -25.34 8.56 -5.01
N ALA A 187 -25.23 8.59 -3.68
CA ALA A 187 -25.57 9.78 -2.89
C ALA A 187 -24.73 11.00 -3.30
N LEU A 188 -23.44 10.80 -3.59
CA LEU A 188 -22.56 11.86 -4.07
C LEU A 188 -23.00 12.39 -5.45
N LYS A 189 -23.38 11.49 -6.36
CA LYS A 189 -23.88 11.87 -7.69
C LYS A 189 -25.19 12.67 -7.60
N ASP A 190 -26.10 12.25 -6.73
CA ASP A 190 -27.36 12.94 -6.50
C ASP A 190 -27.13 14.34 -5.89
N LEU A 191 -26.25 14.45 -4.90
CA LEU A 191 -25.83 15.73 -4.32
C LEU A 191 -25.18 16.65 -5.36
N GLN A 192 -24.32 16.12 -6.23
CA GLN A 192 -23.72 16.90 -7.32
C GLN A 192 -24.77 17.42 -8.30
N LYS A 193 -25.79 16.60 -8.62
CA LYS A 193 -26.89 17.00 -9.49
C LYS A 193 -27.71 18.13 -8.86
N VAL A 194 -28.12 17.98 -7.60
CA VAL A 194 -28.87 19.02 -6.86
C VAL A 194 -28.04 20.31 -6.75
N LYS A 195 -26.74 20.20 -6.44
CA LYS A 195 -25.86 21.38 -6.38
C LYS A 195 -25.75 22.08 -7.74
N GLY A 196 -25.66 21.33 -8.83
CA GLY A 196 -25.64 21.87 -10.19
C GLY A 196 -26.95 22.57 -10.55
N GLU A 197 -28.09 21.96 -10.24
CA GLU A 197 -29.42 22.55 -10.44
C GLU A 197 -29.60 23.84 -9.61
N GLN A 198 -29.17 23.81 -8.34
CA GLN A 198 -29.21 24.97 -7.45
C GLN A 198 -28.33 26.12 -7.98
N GLN A 199 -27.08 25.83 -8.41
CA GLN A 199 -26.19 26.84 -8.98
C GLN A 199 -26.76 27.43 -10.27
N MET A 200 -27.36 26.60 -11.13
CA MET A 200 -28.01 27.08 -12.35
C MET A 200 -29.22 27.96 -12.05
N ALA A 201 -30.03 27.60 -11.05
CA ALA A 201 -31.16 28.40 -10.60
C ALA A 201 -30.70 29.75 -10.03
N THR A 202 -29.70 29.76 -9.15
CA THR A 202 -29.13 31.01 -8.60
C THR A 202 -28.51 31.88 -9.70
N ARG A 203 -27.74 31.29 -10.61
CA ARG A 203 -27.17 32.03 -11.74
C ARG A 203 -28.24 32.57 -12.68
N SER A 204 -29.31 31.83 -12.92
CA SER A 204 -30.45 32.31 -13.71
C SER A 204 -31.14 33.48 -13.02
N GLN A 205 -31.36 33.42 -11.71
CA GLN A 205 -31.92 34.54 -10.94
C GLN A 205 -31.02 35.77 -10.97
N GLU A 206 -29.70 35.60 -10.82
CA GLU A 206 -28.73 36.68 -10.95
C GLU A 206 -28.77 37.30 -12.35
N ILE A 207 -28.81 36.49 -13.41
CA ILE A 207 -28.93 36.98 -14.80
C ILE A 207 -30.21 37.77 -14.99
N THR A 208 -31.37 37.26 -14.56
CA THR A 208 -32.64 37.99 -14.66
C THR A 208 -32.59 39.31 -13.89
N SER A 209 -32.03 39.31 -12.68
CA SER A 209 -31.88 40.56 -11.91
C SER A 209 -30.96 41.57 -12.61
N LEU A 210 -29.88 41.10 -13.26
CA LEU A 210 -28.99 41.96 -14.04
C LEU A 210 -29.71 42.49 -15.29
N GLU A 211 -30.46 41.66 -16.00
CA GLU A 211 -31.28 42.06 -17.14
C GLU A 211 -32.29 43.16 -16.75
N ASP A 212 -32.96 43.01 -15.61
CA ASP A 212 -33.88 44.02 -15.07
C ASP A 212 -33.16 45.34 -14.76
N THR A 213 -31.98 45.28 -14.13
CA THR A 213 -31.20 46.51 -13.84
C THR A 213 -30.69 47.19 -15.11
N VAL A 214 -30.30 46.42 -16.13
CA VAL A 214 -29.85 46.95 -17.42
C VAL A 214 -31.04 47.58 -18.16
N ALA A 215 -32.22 46.96 -18.13
CA ALA A 215 -33.43 47.52 -18.72
C ALA A 215 -33.83 48.84 -18.05
N ALA A 216 -33.79 48.90 -16.71
CA ALA A 216 -34.06 50.13 -15.95
C ALA A 216 -33.05 51.24 -16.29
N LEU A 217 -31.75 50.92 -16.34
CA LEU A 217 -30.70 51.87 -16.73
C LEU A 217 -30.87 52.36 -18.17
N GLN A 218 -31.28 51.50 -19.09
CA GLN A 218 -31.57 51.88 -20.48
C GLN A 218 -32.76 52.83 -20.55
N GLU A 219 -33.83 52.57 -19.80
CA GLU A 219 -35.01 53.43 -19.73
C GLU A 219 -34.65 54.82 -19.17
N ASP A 220 -33.88 54.86 -18.07
CA ASP A 220 -33.42 56.10 -17.45
C ASP A 220 -32.48 56.88 -18.37
N TYR A 221 -31.57 56.19 -19.08
CA TYR A 221 -30.70 56.81 -20.06
C TYR A 221 -31.49 57.41 -21.24
N GLN A 222 -32.51 56.70 -21.73
CA GLN A 222 -33.38 57.17 -22.80
C GLN A 222 -34.20 58.39 -22.36
N LYS A 223 -34.72 58.38 -21.13
CA LYS A 223 -35.40 59.55 -20.51
C LYS A 223 -34.44 60.73 -20.36
N SER A 224 -33.23 60.50 -19.88
CA SER A 224 -32.23 61.57 -19.75
C SER A 224 -31.84 62.15 -21.11
N LEU A 225 -31.71 61.33 -22.15
CA LEU A 225 -31.46 61.76 -23.51
C LEU A 225 -32.60 62.63 -24.06
N SER A 226 -33.85 62.23 -23.84
CA SER A 226 -35.01 62.99 -24.33
C SER A 226 -35.18 64.32 -23.60
N VAL A 227 -34.96 64.35 -22.27
CA VAL A 227 -34.95 65.58 -21.46
C VAL A 227 -33.82 66.51 -21.92
N ASN A 228 -32.61 65.96 -22.15
CA ASN A 228 -31.49 66.76 -22.63
C ASN A 228 -31.77 67.33 -24.02
N ALA A 229 -32.29 66.52 -24.95
CA ALA A 229 -32.68 66.97 -26.29
C ALA A 229 -33.78 68.06 -26.26
N ALA A 230 -34.76 67.93 -25.36
CA ALA A 230 -35.77 68.97 -25.15
C ALA A 230 -35.13 70.26 -24.63
N SER A 231 -34.28 70.18 -23.61
CA SER A 231 -33.58 71.34 -23.06
C SER A 231 -32.66 72.02 -24.08
N GLN A 232 -31.99 71.24 -24.94
CA GLN A 232 -31.14 71.75 -26.01
C GLN A 232 -31.98 72.50 -27.06
N ARG A 233 -33.17 71.98 -27.38
CA ARG A 233 -34.12 72.63 -28.28
C ARG A 233 -34.65 73.95 -27.70
N ASP A 234 -35.04 73.95 -26.43
CA ASP A 234 -35.50 75.15 -25.73
C ASP A 234 -34.39 76.23 -25.67
N LEU A 235 -33.14 75.82 -25.38
CA LEU A 235 -31.99 76.72 -25.43
C LEU A 235 -31.75 77.29 -26.84
N GLN A 236 -31.91 76.47 -27.88
CA GLN A 236 -31.78 76.90 -29.26
C GLN A 236 -32.89 77.89 -29.65
N ASP A 237 -34.14 77.64 -29.27
CA ASP A 237 -35.26 78.54 -29.53
C ASP A 237 -35.10 79.87 -28.79
N ASN A 238 -34.65 79.83 -27.52
CA ASN A 238 -34.31 81.03 -26.74
C ASN A 238 -33.17 81.83 -27.40
N LEU A 239 -32.12 81.15 -27.88
CA LEU A 239 -31.01 81.80 -28.58
C LEU A 239 -31.45 82.47 -29.87
N VAL A 240 -32.34 81.83 -30.63
CA VAL A 240 -32.96 82.41 -31.82
C VAL A 240 -33.81 83.63 -31.47
N SER A 241 -34.62 83.55 -30.41
CA SER A 241 -35.43 84.68 -29.95
C SER A 241 -34.57 85.86 -29.51
N ALA A 242 -33.55 85.62 -28.67
CA ALA A 242 -32.60 86.63 -28.23
C ALA A 242 -31.84 87.27 -29.40
N LYS A 243 -31.50 86.49 -30.45
CA LYS A 243 -30.90 87.02 -31.67
C LYS A 243 -31.83 87.95 -32.44
N HIS A 244 -33.12 87.63 -32.54
CA HIS A 244 -34.10 88.51 -33.16
C HIS A 244 -34.30 89.80 -32.36
N ASP A 245 -34.37 89.71 -31.03
CA ASP A 245 -34.47 90.89 -30.17
C ASP A 245 -33.23 91.78 -30.28
N LEU A 246 -32.04 91.19 -30.32
CA LEU A 246 -30.79 91.93 -30.51
C LEU A 246 -30.79 92.68 -31.84
N LEU A 247 -31.16 92.01 -32.94
CA LEU A 247 -31.27 92.65 -34.26
C LEU A 247 -32.27 93.80 -34.25
N ARG A 248 -33.41 93.63 -33.58
CA ARG A 248 -34.43 94.69 -33.43
C ARG A 248 -33.89 95.89 -32.65
N VAL A 249 -33.19 95.66 -31.54
CA VAL A 249 -32.55 96.73 -30.75
C VAL A 249 -31.45 97.41 -31.58
N GLN A 250 -30.68 96.65 -32.35
CA GLN A 250 -29.64 97.19 -33.22
C GLN A 250 -30.22 98.07 -34.33
N GLU A 251 -31.37 97.70 -34.91
CA GLU A 251 -32.11 98.51 -35.87
C GLU A 251 -32.67 99.79 -35.21
N GLN A 252 -33.29 99.67 -34.03
CA GLN A 252 -33.76 100.82 -33.27
C GLN A 252 -32.62 101.78 -32.90
N LEU A 253 -31.46 101.25 -32.51
CA LEU A 253 -30.26 102.04 -32.22
C LEU A 253 -29.80 102.78 -33.47
N SER A 254 -29.74 102.12 -34.63
CA SER A 254 -29.37 102.77 -35.90
C SER A 254 -30.35 103.88 -36.29
N LEU A 255 -31.65 103.69 -36.06
CA LEU A 255 -32.65 104.73 -36.28
C LEU A 255 -32.49 105.90 -35.30
N ALA A 256 -32.23 105.62 -34.03
CA ALA A 256 -31.98 106.63 -33.01
C ALA A 256 -30.68 107.41 -33.29
N GLU A 257 -29.61 106.75 -33.74
CA GLU A 257 -28.37 107.37 -34.20
C GLU A 257 -28.63 108.31 -35.37
N LYS A 258 -29.37 107.86 -36.40
CA LYS A 258 -29.76 108.72 -37.54
C LYS A 258 -30.60 109.92 -37.12
N GLU A 259 -31.52 109.74 -36.16
CA GLU A 259 -32.33 110.84 -35.65
C GLU A 259 -31.51 111.82 -34.81
N LEU A 260 -30.58 111.32 -33.99
CA LEU A 260 -29.63 112.12 -33.22
C LEU A 260 -28.73 112.94 -34.16
N ASP A 261 -28.19 112.32 -35.21
CA ASP A 261 -27.42 113.01 -36.26
C ASP A 261 -28.26 114.12 -36.92
N ARG A 262 -29.53 113.84 -37.21
CA ARG A 262 -30.45 114.85 -37.76
C ARG A 262 -30.68 116.00 -36.79
N LYS A 263 -30.88 115.73 -35.49
CA LYS A 263 -31.04 116.76 -34.45
C LYS A 263 -29.74 117.54 -34.22
N PHE A 264 -28.60 116.87 -34.24
CA PHE A 264 -27.27 117.49 -34.17
C PHE A 264 -27.08 118.49 -35.31
N GLN A 265 -27.39 118.11 -36.56
CA GLN A 265 -27.36 119.01 -37.72
C GLN A 265 -28.32 120.21 -37.59
N GLN A 266 -29.39 120.09 -36.81
CA GLN A 266 -30.36 121.16 -36.55
C GLN A 266 -29.97 122.05 -35.36
N THR A 267 -28.93 121.71 -34.60
CA THR A 267 -28.55 122.46 -33.38
C THR A 267 -27.98 123.82 -33.76
N SER A 268 -28.26 124.86 -32.95
CA SER A 268 -27.84 126.24 -33.22
C SER A 268 -26.33 126.39 -33.36
N ALA A 269 -25.53 125.63 -32.59
CA ALA A 269 -24.08 125.60 -32.69
C ALA A 269 -23.61 125.07 -34.06
N TYR A 270 -24.17 123.96 -34.55
CA TYR A 270 -23.83 123.39 -35.86
C TYR A 270 -24.31 124.29 -37.01
N ARG A 271 -25.52 124.88 -36.91
CA ARG A 271 -26.00 125.87 -37.89
C ARG A 271 -25.13 127.12 -37.92
N ASN A 272 -24.78 127.70 -36.77
CA ASN A 272 -23.87 128.84 -36.69
C ASN A 272 -22.50 128.49 -37.28
N MET A 273 -21.95 127.32 -36.96
CA MET A 273 -20.67 126.88 -37.52
C MET A 273 -20.74 126.68 -39.04
N LYS A 274 -21.83 126.09 -39.55
CA LYS A 274 -22.10 125.95 -40.99
C LYS A 274 -22.26 127.30 -41.66
N GLU A 275 -22.95 128.25 -41.02
CA GLU A 275 -23.19 129.60 -41.52
C GLU A 275 -21.91 130.44 -41.55
N ILE A 276 -21.06 130.32 -40.51
CA ILE A 276 -19.71 130.91 -40.47
C ILE A 276 -18.85 130.32 -41.59
N LEU A 277 -18.89 129.00 -41.81
CA LEU A 277 -18.18 128.33 -42.90
C LEU A 277 -18.67 128.79 -44.27
N THR A 278 -19.98 128.90 -44.49
CA THR A 278 -20.52 129.43 -45.75
C THR A 278 -20.19 130.90 -45.95
N LYS A 279 -20.28 131.74 -44.92
CA LYS A 279 -19.89 133.16 -44.98
C LYS A 279 -18.39 133.32 -45.24
N LYS A 280 -17.53 132.52 -44.60
CA LYS A 280 -16.08 132.52 -44.90
C LYS A 280 -15.81 132.03 -46.32
N ASN A 281 -16.54 131.04 -46.83
CA ASN A 281 -16.43 130.60 -48.21
C ASN A 281 -16.93 131.66 -49.22
N GLU A 282 -17.99 132.40 -48.90
CA GLU A 282 -18.46 133.54 -49.69
C GLU A 282 -17.48 134.69 -49.65
N GLN A 283 -16.92 135.02 -48.48
CA GLN A 283 -15.85 135.98 -48.33
C GLN A 283 -14.61 135.56 -49.13
N ILE A 284 -14.24 134.27 -49.13
CA ILE A 284 -13.17 133.75 -50.00
C ILE A 284 -13.54 133.91 -51.47
N LYS A 285 -14.80 133.65 -51.87
CA LYS A 285 -15.28 133.88 -53.23
C LYS A 285 -15.24 135.36 -53.63
N ASP A 286 -15.64 136.26 -52.75
CA ASP A 286 -15.62 137.70 -52.98
C ASP A 286 -14.19 138.27 -52.98
N ILE A 287 -13.31 137.76 -52.12
CA ILE A 287 -11.88 138.07 -52.15
C ILE A 287 -11.28 137.56 -53.45
N ARG A 288 -11.61 136.34 -53.92
CA ARG A 288 -11.23 135.83 -55.25
C ARG A 288 -11.78 136.70 -56.38
N LYS A 289 -13.02 137.19 -56.27
CA LYS A 289 -13.66 138.08 -57.27
C LYS A 289 -13.04 139.49 -57.29
N ARG A 290 -12.61 140.01 -56.13
CA ARG A 290 -11.90 141.29 -55.99
C ARG A 290 -10.45 141.18 -56.44
N LEU A 291 -9.76 140.07 -56.16
CA LEU A 291 -8.43 139.78 -56.72
C LEU A 291 -8.50 139.74 -58.26
N SER A 292 -9.54 139.09 -58.80
CA SER A 292 -9.79 139.03 -60.26
C SER A 292 -10.06 140.39 -60.93
N LYS A 293 -10.30 141.49 -60.18
CA LYS A 293 -10.38 142.86 -60.72
C LYS A 293 -9.02 143.58 -60.81
N TYR A 294 -7.98 143.04 -60.19
CA TYR A 294 -6.61 143.59 -60.21
C TYR A 294 -5.63 142.67 -60.96
N GLU A 295 -6.16 141.66 -61.65
CA GLU A 295 -5.47 140.83 -62.62
C GLU A 295 -6.10 141.14 -64.00
N SER A 296 -5.39 141.93 -64.82
CA SER A 296 -5.62 141.99 -66.27
C SER A 296 -4.73 140.91 -66.91
N ASP A 297 -5.35 140.00 -67.66
CA ASP A 297 -4.77 138.98 -68.56
C ASP A 297 -3.64 138.07 -68.02
N GLU A 298 -4.02 136.81 -67.76
CA GLU A 298 -3.80 135.73 -68.73
C GLU A 298 -5.13 134.96 -68.98
#